data_AF-F3UNE8-F1
#
_entry.id   AF-F3UNE8-F1
#
_cell.length_a   1.000
_cell.length_b   1.000
_cell.length_c   1.000
_cell.angle_alpha   90.00
_cell.angle_beta   90.00
_cell.angle_gamma   90.00
#
_symmetry.space_group_name_H-M   'P 1'
#
loop_
_entity.id
_entity.type
_entity.pdbx_description
1 polymer ?
#
loop_
_entity_poly.entity_id
_entity_poly.type
_entity_poly.pdbx_seq_one_letter_code
_entity_poly.pdbx_strand_id
1 'polypeptide(L)'
;MMPRKDWESLRQKRQTKFQQGQKRAGKVQEEQELAITEADRAKNRVENKSSTPVERDGKGILGRKLVNKQVLWLSVGFLSILLLLSVPYLVKQLEYFLSPQRVLDEYVDKGNDHFDWTYEDISQLQLQKKSDVDERSGSGLTPKDIVKKFGKAQSGNLAPFLNQTDGRMSLFYSREEPRQRLSFYFEKINNEYQLSGIYSYNLASSQYVQSRTDLKEEDFEHLVLGKEFQNEDGTSYQEILEKFGLSKYIEIDSGGESGQKLNVLYKLENGKYVSLWFTVSQAGNYLLYEKHIT
;
A
#
# COMPACT_ATOMS: atom_id res chain seq x y z
N MET A 1 -5.05 28.55 22.77
CA MET A 1 -3.82 28.07 23.44
C MET A 1 -4.21 27.04 24.49
N MET A 2 -3.81 25.78 24.34
CA MET A 2 -4.11 24.72 25.33
C MET A 2 -3.20 24.85 26.56
N PRO A 3 -3.70 24.58 27.80
CA PRO A 3 -2.93 24.75 29.02
C PRO A 3 -1.82 23.70 29.19
N ARG A 4 -0.69 24.12 29.79
CA ARG A 4 0.51 23.29 30.02
C ARG A 4 0.26 21.96 30.76
N LYS A 5 -0.81 21.86 31.54
CA LYS A 5 -1.21 20.63 32.26
C LYS A 5 -1.69 19.51 31.33
N ASP A 6 -2.26 19.84 30.17
CA ASP A 6 -2.74 18.83 29.22
C ASP A 6 -1.58 18.14 28.48
N TRP A 7 -0.46 18.84 28.30
CA TRP A 7 0.76 18.29 27.69
C TRP A 7 1.42 17.21 28.54
N GLU A 8 1.46 17.39 29.86
CA GLU A 8 2.06 16.42 30.78
C GLU A 8 1.20 15.16 30.89
N SER A 9 -0.12 15.31 30.90
CA SER A 9 -1.08 14.19 30.87
C SER A 9 -0.94 13.36 29.59
N LEU A 10 -0.83 14.02 28.42
CA LEU A 10 -0.61 13.33 27.14
C LEU A 10 0.74 12.62 27.10
N ARG A 11 1.79 13.22 27.66
CA ARG A 11 3.14 12.61 27.71
C ARG A 11 3.15 11.37 28.59
N GLN A 12 2.51 11.40 29.76
CA GLN A 12 2.37 10.24 30.65
C GLN A 12 1.56 9.12 30.00
N LYS A 13 0.47 9.45 29.28
CA LYS A 13 -0.37 8.48 28.57
C LYS A 13 0.37 7.80 27.40
N ARG A 14 1.29 8.50 26.75
CA ARG A 14 2.17 7.94 25.70
C ARG A 14 3.24 7.01 26.28
N GLN A 15 3.86 7.37 27.39
CA GLN A 15 4.86 6.50 28.05
C GLN A 15 4.26 5.20 28.57
N THR A 16 3.05 5.24 29.16
CA THR A 16 2.37 4.03 29.65
C THR A 16 1.98 3.09 28.51
N LYS A 17 1.49 3.61 27.37
CA LYS A 17 1.22 2.78 26.18
C LYS A 17 2.48 2.13 25.61
N PHE A 18 3.60 2.85 25.59
CA PHE A 18 4.87 2.32 25.11
C PHE A 18 5.39 1.17 26.00
N GLN A 19 5.36 1.34 27.32
CA GLN A 19 5.74 0.27 28.26
C GLN A 19 4.81 -0.95 28.18
N GLN A 20 3.51 -0.74 27.96
CA GLN A 20 2.56 -1.84 27.78
C GLN A 20 2.79 -2.60 26.46
N GLY A 21 3.19 -1.90 25.40
CA GLY A 21 3.61 -2.50 24.12
C GLY A 21 4.88 -3.35 24.26
N GLN A 22 5.89 -2.84 24.97
CA GLN A 22 7.13 -3.59 25.24
C GLN A 22 6.89 -4.85 26.08
N LYS A 23 6.03 -4.79 27.11
CA LYS A 23 5.66 -5.98 27.91
C LYS A 23 4.93 -7.05 27.09
N ARG A 24 4.10 -6.65 26.12
CA ARG A 24 3.41 -7.59 25.23
C ARG A 24 4.36 -8.21 24.21
N ALA A 25 5.30 -7.45 23.67
CA ALA A 25 6.32 -7.95 22.76
C ALA A 25 7.25 -8.98 23.44
N GLY A 26 7.71 -8.70 24.66
CA GLY A 26 8.52 -9.63 25.44
C GLY A 26 7.82 -10.96 25.72
N LYS A 27 6.51 -10.92 26.03
CA LYS A 27 5.71 -12.14 26.26
C LYS A 27 5.53 -13.00 25.00
N VAL A 28 5.38 -12.38 23.83
CA VAL A 28 5.28 -13.10 22.54
C VAL A 28 6.62 -13.75 22.18
N GLN A 29 7.74 -13.11 22.54
CA GLN A 29 9.08 -13.63 22.29
C GLN A 29 9.41 -14.82 23.22
N GLU A 30 9.00 -14.77 24.48
CA GLU A 30 9.12 -15.87 25.44
C GLU A 30 8.24 -17.08 25.05
N GLU A 31 7.01 -16.85 24.57
CA GLU A 31 6.13 -17.91 24.05
C GLU A 31 6.68 -18.56 22.76
N GLN A 32 7.40 -17.80 21.91
CA GLN A 32 8.09 -18.34 20.73
C GLN A 32 9.32 -19.17 21.08
N GLU A 33 10.15 -18.74 22.05
CA GLU A 33 11.31 -19.54 22.50
C GLU A 33 10.90 -20.86 23.17
N LEU A 34 9.79 -20.87 23.92
CA LEU A 34 9.23 -22.09 24.50
C LEU A 34 8.75 -23.08 23.43
N ALA A 35 8.11 -22.59 22.36
CA ALA A 35 7.65 -23.43 21.26
C ALA A 35 8.81 -24.04 20.44
N ILE A 36 9.90 -23.31 20.26
CA ILE A 36 11.11 -23.81 19.58
C ILE A 36 11.81 -24.89 20.43
N THR A 37 11.89 -24.67 21.75
CA THR A 37 12.51 -25.62 22.68
C THR A 37 11.74 -26.94 22.80
N GLU A 38 10.41 -26.91 22.71
CA GLU A 38 9.59 -28.14 22.68
C GLU A 38 9.71 -28.90 21.36
N ALA A 39 9.83 -28.20 20.22
CA ALA A 39 10.04 -28.82 18.91
C ALA A 39 11.39 -29.55 18.84
N ASP A 40 12.46 -28.97 19.41
CA ASP A 40 13.79 -29.60 19.43
C ASP A 40 13.88 -30.79 20.39
N ARG A 41 13.10 -30.81 21.49
CA ARG A 41 12.98 -32.00 22.35
C ARG A 41 12.25 -33.16 21.65
N ALA A 42 11.25 -32.85 20.83
CA ALA A 42 10.51 -33.87 20.08
C ALA A 42 11.38 -34.52 19.00
N LYS A 43 12.25 -33.74 18.34
CA LYS A 43 13.16 -34.22 17.29
C LYS A 43 14.25 -35.15 17.85
N ASN A 44 14.87 -34.78 18.98
CA ASN A 44 15.90 -35.60 19.63
C ASN A 44 15.37 -36.93 20.22
N ARG A 45 14.06 -37.05 20.48
CA ARG A 45 13.44 -38.29 20.97
C ARG A 45 13.25 -39.34 19.87
N VAL A 46 13.24 -38.92 18.60
CA VAL A 46 13.04 -39.80 17.44
C VAL A 46 14.36 -40.43 16.97
N GLU A 47 15.48 -39.72 17.09
CA GLU A 47 16.79 -40.23 16.65
C GLU A 47 17.40 -41.28 17.60
N ASN A 48 17.00 -41.32 18.88
CA ASN A 48 17.63 -42.20 19.87
C ASN A 48 17.02 -43.61 19.96
N LYS A 49 16.30 -44.08 18.93
CA LYS A 49 15.67 -45.43 18.89
C LYS A 49 16.19 -46.37 17.80
N SER A 50 17.20 -45.99 17.01
CA SER A 50 17.77 -46.87 16.00
C SER A 50 19.13 -47.42 16.44
N SER A 51 19.18 -48.44 17.29
CA SER A 51 20.35 -49.33 17.45
C SER A 51 20.05 -50.52 18.38
N THR A 52 19.60 -51.64 17.82
CA THR A 52 19.83 -52.97 18.40
C THR A 52 20.02 -53.97 17.25
N PRO A 53 21.11 -54.75 17.22
CA PRO A 53 21.34 -55.72 16.15
C PRO A 53 20.51 -56.98 16.41
N VAL A 54 19.73 -57.40 15.43
CA VAL A 54 19.00 -58.68 15.47
C VAL A 54 19.87 -59.75 14.84
N GLU A 55 20.21 -60.75 15.65
CA GLU A 55 20.92 -61.97 15.30
C GLU A 55 20.13 -62.77 14.25
N ARG A 56 20.81 -63.18 13.17
CA ARG A 56 20.23 -64.08 12.16
C ARG A 56 20.25 -65.50 12.71
N ASP A 57 19.07 -66.08 12.91
CA ASP A 57 18.92 -67.53 12.87
C ASP A 57 17.99 -67.94 11.72
N GLY A 58 18.47 -68.92 10.95
CA GLY A 58 17.88 -69.35 9.70
C GLY A 58 16.83 -70.42 9.91
N LYS A 59 15.66 -70.24 9.27
CA LYS A 59 14.84 -71.33 8.73
C LYS A 59 13.81 -70.76 7.76
N GLY A 60 13.67 -71.41 6.59
CA GLY A 60 12.64 -71.11 5.59
C GLY A 60 11.24 -71.12 6.21
N ILE A 61 10.25 -70.54 5.54
CA ILE A 61 9.36 -71.30 4.66
C ILE A 61 8.46 -70.30 3.90
N LEU A 62 8.25 -70.62 2.62
CA LEU A 62 7.14 -70.20 1.76
C LEU A 62 5.88 -69.69 2.48
N GLY A 63 5.35 -68.57 1.98
CA GLY A 63 3.90 -68.36 1.92
C GLY A 63 3.36 -67.18 2.72
N ARG A 64 3.02 -66.10 1.99
CA ARG A 64 1.64 -65.58 1.85
C ARG A 64 1.70 -64.12 1.39
N LYS A 65 1.46 -63.91 0.08
CA LYS A 65 0.87 -62.67 -0.43
C LYS A 65 -0.54 -62.57 0.15
N LEU A 66 -0.68 -61.96 1.31
CA LEU A 66 -1.94 -61.46 1.83
C LEU A 66 -1.68 -60.02 2.24
N VAL A 67 -1.65 -59.12 1.26
CA VAL A 67 -1.89 -57.70 1.53
C VAL A 67 -3.28 -57.67 2.16
N ASN A 68 -3.29 -57.47 3.48
CA ASN A 68 -4.49 -57.56 4.28
C ASN A 68 -5.48 -56.53 3.73
N LYS A 69 -6.55 -56.98 3.05
CA LYS A 69 -7.52 -56.09 2.40
C LYS A 69 -8.02 -55.04 3.41
N GLN A 70 -8.18 -55.39 4.68
CA GLN A 70 -8.52 -54.45 5.75
C GLN A 70 -7.53 -53.29 5.91
N VAL A 71 -6.22 -53.52 5.83
CA VAL A 71 -5.19 -52.47 5.95
C VAL A 71 -5.19 -51.56 4.72
N LEU A 72 -5.41 -52.13 3.53
CA LEU A 72 -5.55 -51.35 2.29
C LEU A 72 -6.82 -50.47 2.32
N TRP A 73 -7.97 -51.02 2.75
CA TRP A 73 -9.22 -50.28 2.90
C TRP A 73 -9.13 -49.18 3.99
N LEU A 74 -8.42 -49.44 5.10
CA LEU A 74 -8.18 -48.43 6.14
C LEU A 74 -7.27 -47.31 5.64
N SER A 75 -6.22 -47.61 4.86
CA SER A 75 -5.34 -46.59 4.29
C SER A 75 -6.03 -45.71 3.24
N VAL A 76 -6.87 -46.29 2.37
CA VAL A 76 -7.66 -45.55 1.38
C VAL A 76 -8.77 -44.73 2.04
N GLY A 77 -9.43 -45.27 3.06
CA GLY A 77 -10.42 -44.54 3.87
C GLY A 77 -9.77 -43.37 4.62
N PHE A 78 -8.59 -43.56 5.21
CA PHE A 78 -7.86 -42.51 5.93
C PHE A 78 -7.33 -41.42 4.98
N LEU A 79 -6.80 -41.79 3.80
CA LEU A 79 -6.43 -40.84 2.75
C LEU A 79 -7.66 -40.08 2.22
N SER A 80 -8.80 -40.74 2.05
CA SER A 80 -10.04 -40.08 1.62
C SER A 80 -10.55 -39.08 2.66
N ILE A 81 -10.45 -39.42 3.95
CA ILE A 81 -10.80 -38.52 5.06
C ILE A 81 -9.82 -37.33 5.13
N LEU A 82 -8.51 -37.56 5.01
CA LEU A 82 -7.52 -36.48 4.94
C LEU A 82 -7.75 -35.58 3.74
N LEU A 83 -8.09 -36.15 2.57
CA LEU A 83 -8.44 -35.38 1.38
C LEU A 83 -9.69 -34.54 1.63
N LEU A 84 -10.77 -35.14 2.15
CA LEU A 84 -12.03 -34.47 2.48
C LEU A 84 -11.87 -33.38 3.55
N LEU A 85 -10.95 -33.55 4.51
CA LEU A 85 -10.62 -32.53 5.52
C LEU A 85 -9.70 -31.44 4.95
N SER A 86 -8.86 -31.77 3.97
CA SER A 86 -7.97 -30.80 3.31
C SER A 86 -8.70 -29.92 2.29
N VAL A 87 -9.77 -30.41 1.65
CA VAL A 87 -10.58 -29.67 0.68
C VAL A 87 -11.14 -28.36 1.27
N PRO A 88 -11.82 -28.32 2.42
CA PRO A 88 -12.32 -27.06 2.98
C PRO A 88 -11.18 -26.12 3.42
N TYR A 89 -10.04 -26.65 3.86
CA TYR A 89 -8.85 -25.83 4.15
C TYR A 89 -8.27 -25.20 2.88
N LEU A 90 -8.16 -25.98 1.79
CA LEU A 90 -7.69 -25.52 0.49
C LEU A 90 -8.66 -24.53 -0.16
N VAL A 91 -9.97 -24.77 -0.06
CA VAL A 91 -11.01 -23.83 -0.52
C VAL A 91 -10.90 -22.52 0.23
N LYS A 92 -10.73 -22.54 1.56
CA LYS A 92 -10.56 -21.33 2.36
C LYS A 92 -9.27 -20.56 2.03
N GLN A 93 -8.17 -21.28 1.80
CA GLN A 93 -6.90 -20.70 1.32
C GLN A 93 -7.06 -20.09 -0.08
N LEU A 94 -7.76 -20.77 -0.99
CA LEU A 94 -8.02 -20.30 -2.35
C LEU A 94 -8.97 -19.09 -2.35
N GLU A 95 -10.02 -19.10 -1.54
CA GLU A 95 -10.91 -17.95 -1.36
C GLU A 95 -10.17 -16.75 -0.78
N TYR A 96 -9.29 -16.96 0.20
CA TYR A 96 -8.44 -15.91 0.74
C TYR A 96 -7.45 -15.35 -0.31
N PHE A 97 -6.93 -16.21 -1.18
CA PHE A 97 -6.05 -15.81 -2.27
C PHE A 97 -6.79 -15.07 -3.40
N LEU A 98 -8.01 -15.49 -3.72
CA LEU A 98 -8.82 -14.91 -4.80
C LEU A 98 -9.68 -13.72 -4.34
N SER A 99 -9.95 -13.55 -3.05
CA SER A 99 -10.79 -12.46 -2.55
C SER A 99 -10.24 -11.07 -2.89
N PRO A 100 -8.92 -10.79 -2.82
CA PRO A 100 -8.39 -9.49 -3.24
C PRO A 100 -8.58 -9.30 -4.75
N GLN A 101 -8.35 -10.34 -5.54
CA GLN A 101 -8.48 -10.26 -7.00
C GLN A 101 -9.93 -9.97 -7.44
N ARG A 102 -10.91 -10.61 -6.79
CA ARG A 102 -12.34 -10.35 -7.03
C ARG A 102 -12.78 -8.92 -6.71
N VAL A 103 -12.19 -8.29 -5.69
CA VAL A 103 -12.47 -6.87 -5.39
C VAL A 103 -11.97 -5.97 -6.52
N LEU A 104 -10.83 -6.30 -7.10
CA LEU A 104 -10.23 -5.50 -8.17
C LEU A 104 -10.96 -5.64 -9.52
N ASP A 105 -11.58 -6.80 -9.78
CA ASP A 105 -12.34 -7.07 -11.02
C ASP A 105 -13.53 -6.09 -11.22
N GLU A 106 -14.03 -5.48 -10.14
CA GLU A 106 -15.06 -4.42 -10.21
C GLU A 106 -14.51 -3.15 -10.91
N TYR A 107 -13.22 -2.86 -10.74
CA TYR A 107 -12.59 -1.59 -11.12
C TYR A 107 -11.61 -1.70 -12.30
N VAL A 108 -11.19 -2.91 -12.64
CA VAL A 108 -10.17 -3.16 -13.66
C VAL A 108 -10.77 -3.83 -14.89
N ASP A 109 -10.33 -3.37 -16.06
CA ASP A 109 -10.52 -4.01 -17.34
C ASP A 109 -9.18 -4.02 -18.08
N LYS A 110 -8.56 -5.20 -18.16
CA LYS A 110 -7.25 -5.38 -18.81
C LYS A 110 -7.26 -5.08 -20.30
N GLY A 111 -8.43 -5.11 -20.93
CA GLY A 111 -8.61 -4.77 -22.34
C GLY A 111 -8.81 -3.28 -22.58
N ASN A 112 -8.98 -2.48 -21.53
CA ASN A 112 -9.10 -1.04 -21.69
C ASN A 112 -7.76 -0.45 -22.15
N ASP A 113 -7.79 0.42 -23.14
CA ASP A 113 -6.64 1.20 -23.62
C ASP A 113 -6.94 2.70 -23.64
N HIS A 114 -8.12 3.10 -23.17
CA HIS A 114 -8.58 4.47 -23.16
C HIS A 114 -7.78 5.33 -22.18
N PHE A 115 -7.33 6.49 -22.68
CA PHE A 115 -6.60 7.49 -21.91
C PHE A 115 -6.76 8.87 -22.56
N ASP A 116 -7.82 9.58 -22.19
CA ASP A 116 -8.11 10.94 -22.68
C ASP A 116 -8.14 11.98 -21.54
N TRP A 117 -7.60 11.62 -20.37
CA TRP A 117 -7.62 12.43 -19.15
C TRP A 117 -6.59 13.54 -19.17
N THR A 118 -6.97 14.70 -18.64
CA THR A 118 -6.10 15.87 -18.56
C THR A 118 -5.72 16.22 -17.13
N TYR A 119 -4.81 17.18 -16.97
CA TYR A 119 -4.51 17.76 -15.67
C TYR A 119 -5.74 18.38 -15.00
N GLU A 120 -6.63 19.00 -15.78
CA GLU A 120 -7.86 19.60 -15.25
C GLU A 120 -8.81 18.55 -14.64
N ASP A 121 -8.81 17.32 -15.17
CA ASP A 121 -9.62 16.24 -14.61
C ASP A 121 -9.18 15.83 -13.20
N ILE A 122 -7.87 15.88 -12.94
CA ILE A 122 -7.30 15.44 -11.66
C ILE A 122 -7.16 16.58 -10.65
N SER A 123 -6.96 17.83 -11.09
CA SER A 123 -6.79 19.00 -10.21
C SER A 123 -8.04 19.33 -9.41
N GLN A 124 -9.20 18.88 -9.88
CA GLN A 124 -10.50 19.04 -9.21
C GLN A 124 -10.76 17.98 -8.14
N LEU A 125 -9.94 16.93 -8.06
CA LEU A 125 -10.18 15.83 -7.14
C LEU A 125 -9.71 16.19 -5.74
N GLN A 126 -10.62 16.03 -4.78
CA GLN A 126 -10.30 16.21 -3.37
C GLN A 126 -9.94 14.85 -2.75
N LEU A 127 -8.71 14.75 -2.28
CA LEU A 127 -8.25 13.63 -1.46
C LEU A 127 -8.81 13.78 -0.05
N GLN A 128 -9.02 12.65 0.62
CA GLN A 128 -9.44 12.63 2.02
C GLN A 128 -8.47 13.43 2.91
N LYS A 129 -9.02 14.19 3.86
CA LYS A 129 -8.22 14.77 4.95
C LYS A 129 -7.98 13.70 6.00
N LYS A 130 -6.71 13.45 6.31
CA LYS A 130 -6.31 12.61 7.44
C LYS A 130 -6.33 13.46 8.73
N SER A 131 -7.49 13.95 9.16
CA SER A 131 -7.61 14.60 10.47
C SER A 131 -7.84 13.58 11.58
N ASP A 132 -7.40 13.95 12.79
CA ASP A 132 -7.30 13.09 13.97
C ASP A 132 -8.54 12.24 14.27
N VAL A 133 -8.27 10.93 14.31
CA VAL A 133 -8.88 9.85 15.11
C VAL A 133 -10.40 9.62 15.08
N ASP A 134 -11.27 10.63 15.01
CA ASP A 134 -12.71 10.45 15.23
C ASP A 134 -13.64 10.97 14.10
N GLU A 135 -13.11 11.67 13.09
CA GLU A 135 -13.88 12.08 11.89
C GLU A 135 -13.29 11.51 10.59
N ARG A 136 -13.01 10.21 10.58
CA ARG A 136 -12.93 9.43 9.34
C ARG A 136 -14.32 9.23 8.76
N SER A 137 -14.99 10.35 8.49
CA SER A 137 -16.24 10.44 7.78
C SER A 137 -16.01 9.84 6.39
N GLY A 138 -16.86 8.92 5.95
CA GLY A 138 -16.82 8.26 4.64
C GLY A 138 -17.12 9.19 3.46
N SER A 139 -16.52 10.39 3.43
CA SER A 139 -16.78 11.42 2.42
C SER A 139 -15.66 11.58 1.39
N GLY A 140 -14.62 10.75 1.45
CA GLY A 140 -13.56 10.70 0.44
C GLY A 140 -14.03 10.02 -0.85
N LEU A 141 -13.41 10.37 -1.99
CA LEU A 141 -13.70 9.73 -3.28
C LEU A 141 -13.37 8.23 -3.22
N THR A 142 -14.30 7.39 -3.64
CA THR A 142 -14.13 5.94 -3.65
C THR A 142 -13.56 5.46 -5.00
N PRO A 143 -13.08 4.21 -5.09
CA PRO A 143 -12.74 3.59 -6.38
C PRO A 143 -13.91 3.62 -7.38
N LYS A 144 -15.17 3.54 -6.90
CA LYS A 144 -16.37 3.63 -7.75
C LYS A 144 -16.52 5.01 -8.36
N ASP A 145 -16.26 6.06 -7.59
CA ASP A 145 -16.32 7.44 -8.08
C ASP A 145 -15.26 7.71 -9.14
N ILE A 146 -14.05 7.18 -8.91
CA ILE A 146 -12.96 7.26 -9.89
C ILE A 146 -13.32 6.49 -11.15
N VAL A 147 -13.81 5.26 -11.06
CA VAL A 147 -14.20 4.49 -12.26
C VAL A 147 -15.38 5.12 -12.99
N LYS A 148 -16.30 5.76 -12.28
CA LYS A 148 -17.41 6.51 -12.89
C LYS A 148 -16.91 7.70 -13.73
N LYS A 149 -15.85 8.38 -13.30
CA LYS A 149 -15.27 9.52 -14.01
C LYS A 149 -14.26 9.10 -15.09
N PHE A 150 -13.39 8.15 -14.78
CA PHE A 150 -12.20 7.79 -15.58
C PHE A 150 -12.33 6.43 -16.30
N GLY A 151 -13.48 5.78 -16.22
CA GLY A 151 -13.65 4.40 -16.71
C GLY A 151 -12.87 3.39 -15.86
N LYS A 152 -12.91 2.11 -16.24
CA LYS A 152 -12.14 1.07 -15.55
C LYS A 152 -10.64 1.22 -15.81
N ALA A 153 -9.81 0.89 -14.84
CA ALA A 153 -8.36 0.94 -15.00
C ALA A 153 -7.82 -0.26 -15.80
N GLN A 154 -6.72 -0.08 -16.52
CA GLN A 154 -6.01 -1.14 -17.24
C GLN A 154 -5.46 -2.21 -16.30
N SER A 155 -5.01 -1.79 -15.13
CA SER A 155 -4.55 -2.68 -14.08
C SER A 155 -4.74 -2.06 -12.70
N GLY A 156 -4.52 -2.86 -11.67
CA GLY A 156 -4.57 -2.38 -10.30
C GLY A 156 -3.87 -3.34 -9.36
N ASN A 157 -3.78 -2.93 -8.10
CA ASN A 157 -3.15 -3.72 -7.05
C ASN A 157 -3.90 -3.56 -5.73
N LEU A 158 -3.84 -4.61 -4.90
CA LEU A 158 -4.21 -4.58 -3.49
C LEU A 158 -2.99 -4.96 -2.66
N ALA A 159 -2.60 -4.08 -1.75
CA ALA A 159 -1.41 -4.26 -0.92
C ALA A 159 -1.78 -4.15 0.57
N PRO A 160 -1.05 -4.88 1.44
CA PRO A 160 -1.19 -4.69 2.87
C PRO A 160 -0.83 -3.27 3.31
N PHE A 161 -1.59 -2.72 4.25
CA PHE A 161 -1.31 -1.41 4.86
C PHE A 161 -1.94 -1.31 6.25
N LEU A 162 -1.24 -0.71 7.22
CA LEU A 162 -1.71 -0.52 8.61
C LEU A 162 -2.37 -1.76 9.23
N ASN A 163 -1.69 -2.91 9.17
CA ASN A 163 -2.13 -4.21 9.69
C ASN A 163 -3.37 -4.82 9.00
N GLN A 164 -3.79 -4.28 7.84
CA GLN A 164 -4.82 -4.86 6.98
C GLN A 164 -4.15 -5.48 5.75
N THR A 165 -4.49 -6.72 5.39
CA THR A 165 -3.89 -7.42 4.22
C THR A 165 -4.22 -6.73 2.90
N ASP A 166 -5.34 -6.03 2.82
CA ASP A 166 -5.79 -5.25 1.65
C ASP A 166 -5.95 -3.76 2.01
N GLY A 167 -5.06 -3.24 2.87
CA GLY A 167 -5.20 -1.88 3.39
C GLY A 167 -4.99 -0.76 2.36
N ARG A 168 -4.43 -1.06 1.17
CA ARG A 168 -4.22 -0.08 0.09
C ARG A 168 -4.63 -0.65 -1.27
N MET A 169 -5.42 0.11 -2.02
CA MET A 169 -5.75 -0.16 -3.43
C MET A 169 -5.04 0.80 -4.35
N SER A 170 -4.71 0.34 -5.56
CA SER A 170 -4.16 1.19 -6.62
C SER A 170 -4.84 0.87 -7.95
N LEU A 171 -5.18 1.90 -8.71
CA LEU A 171 -5.73 1.80 -10.05
C LEU A 171 -4.79 2.51 -11.02
N PHE A 172 -4.41 1.83 -12.10
CA PHE A 172 -3.38 2.29 -13.04
C PHE A 172 -3.95 2.46 -14.45
N TYR A 173 -3.78 3.67 -14.97
CA TYR A 173 -4.12 4.06 -16.32
C TYR A 173 -2.87 4.41 -17.09
N SER A 174 -2.75 3.93 -18.33
CA SER A 174 -1.57 4.16 -19.13
C SER A 174 -1.83 4.07 -20.63
N ARG A 175 -1.10 4.89 -21.37
CA ARG A 175 -0.97 4.87 -22.83
C ARG A 175 0.52 4.95 -23.16
N GLU A 176 0.98 4.26 -24.20
CA GLU A 176 2.41 4.22 -24.54
C GLU A 176 2.83 5.26 -25.59
N GLU A 177 1.92 5.73 -26.44
CA GLU A 177 2.23 6.65 -27.55
C GLU A 177 1.27 7.86 -27.61
N PRO A 178 1.67 9.05 -27.12
CA PRO A 178 2.84 9.28 -26.27
C PRO A 178 2.68 8.59 -24.91
N ARG A 179 3.80 8.31 -24.23
CA ARG A 179 3.75 7.65 -22.93
C ARG A 179 3.09 8.55 -21.89
N GLN A 180 1.96 8.12 -21.37
CA GLN A 180 1.17 8.81 -20.35
C GLN A 180 0.78 7.82 -19.26
N ARG A 181 0.76 8.28 -18.02
CA ARG A 181 0.34 7.45 -16.87
C ARG A 181 -0.50 8.28 -15.91
N LEU A 182 -1.48 7.64 -15.32
CA LEU A 182 -2.28 8.17 -14.24
C LEU A 182 -2.53 7.04 -13.24
N SER A 183 -2.33 7.30 -11.98
CA SER A 183 -2.45 6.30 -10.93
C SER A 183 -3.19 6.89 -9.75
N PHE A 184 -4.22 6.19 -9.29
CA PHE A 184 -4.97 6.57 -8.10
C PHE A 184 -4.69 5.58 -7.00
N TYR A 185 -4.38 6.11 -5.82
CA TYR A 185 -4.09 5.34 -4.62
C TYR A 185 -5.20 5.54 -3.61
N PHE A 186 -5.63 4.45 -3.00
CA PHE A 186 -6.69 4.46 -2.00
C PHE A 186 -6.21 3.77 -0.75
N GLU A 187 -6.59 4.31 0.40
CA GLU A 187 -6.38 3.68 1.69
C GLU A 187 -7.71 3.17 2.23
N LYS A 188 -7.68 2.00 2.87
CA LYS A 188 -8.86 1.38 3.46
C LYS A 188 -9.08 1.91 4.88
N ILE A 189 -10.16 2.66 5.04
CA ILE A 189 -10.55 3.33 6.28
C ILE A 189 -11.98 2.91 6.61
N ASN A 190 -12.21 2.39 7.82
CA ASN A 190 -13.54 1.94 8.27
C ASN A 190 -14.22 0.98 7.27
N ASN A 191 -13.45 0.05 6.70
CA ASN A 191 -13.84 -0.91 5.64
C ASN A 191 -14.16 -0.33 4.25
N GLU A 192 -13.91 0.95 4.02
CA GLU A 192 -14.11 1.59 2.72
C GLU A 192 -12.79 2.14 2.16
N TYR A 193 -12.57 1.96 0.85
CA TYR A 193 -11.43 2.54 0.17
C TYR A 193 -11.72 3.99 -0.20
N GLN A 194 -10.81 4.87 0.18
CA GLN A 194 -10.95 6.30 -0.09
C GLN A 194 -9.65 6.83 -0.71
N LEU A 195 -9.76 7.79 -1.63
CA LEU A 195 -8.67 8.36 -2.41
C LEU A 195 -7.66 9.10 -1.51
N SER A 196 -6.46 8.54 -1.45
CA SER A 196 -5.37 9.01 -0.60
C SER A 196 -4.20 9.61 -1.38
N GLY A 197 -4.13 9.38 -2.68
CA GLY A 197 -3.05 9.87 -3.53
C GLY A 197 -3.34 9.77 -5.02
N ILE A 198 -2.68 10.62 -5.80
CA ILE A 198 -2.71 10.68 -7.25
C ILE A 198 -1.27 10.78 -7.73
N TYR A 199 -0.90 9.97 -8.72
CA TYR A 199 0.34 10.14 -9.46
C TYR A 199 0.04 10.27 -10.93
N SER A 200 0.72 11.17 -11.62
CA SER A 200 0.60 11.30 -13.06
C SER A 200 1.94 11.55 -13.74
N TYR A 201 2.04 11.01 -14.95
CA TYR A 201 3.14 11.23 -15.87
C TYR A 201 2.61 11.72 -17.21
N ASN A 202 3.13 12.85 -17.67
CA ASN A 202 2.94 13.40 -19.01
C ASN A 202 1.46 13.65 -19.37
N LEU A 203 0.65 14.10 -18.40
CA LEU A 203 -0.73 14.53 -18.66
C LEU A 203 -0.77 15.79 -19.53
N ALA A 204 -1.70 15.80 -20.48
CA ALA A 204 -1.99 16.98 -21.27
C ALA A 204 -2.77 18.00 -20.42
N SER A 205 -2.70 19.26 -20.83
CA SER A 205 -3.53 20.34 -20.31
C SER A 205 -4.00 21.19 -21.48
N SER A 206 -5.23 21.67 -21.40
CA SER A 206 -5.77 22.65 -22.35
C SER A 206 -5.39 24.09 -22.00
N GLN A 207 -4.94 24.32 -20.76
CA GLN A 207 -4.66 25.66 -20.21
C GLN A 207 -3.17 25.97 -20.12
N TYR A 208 -2.34 24.96 -19.90
CA TYR A 208 -0.92 25.12 -19.58
C TYR A 208 -0.04 24.42 -20.61
N VAL A 209 1.03 25.09 -21.03
CA VAL A 209 2.04 24.51 -21.91
C VAL A 209 2.73 23.36 -21.18
N GLN A 210 2.85 22.21 -21.84
CA GLN A 210 3.48 21.05 -21.22
C GLN A 210 5.00 21.13 -21.33
N SER A 211 5.68 21.10 -20.18
CA SER A 211 7.10 20.71 -20.04
C SER A 211 8.07 21.42 -20.98
N ARG A 212 8.31 22.69 -20.64
CA ARG A 212 9.40 23.50 -21.17
C ARG A 212 10.75 22.79 -21.03
N THR A 213 11.55 22.85 -22.09
CA THR A 213 12.88 22.22 -22.14
C THR A 213 14.02 23.22 -21.99
N ASP A 214 13.70 24.51 -21.93
CA ASP A 214 14.61 25.64 -21.88
C ASP A 214 14.77 26.22 -20.45
N LEU A 215 14.26 25.51 -19.44
CA LEU A 215 14.30 25.93 -18.04
C LEU A 215 15.71 25.81 -17.47
N LYS A 216 16.12 26.81 -16.69
CA LYS A 216 17.41 26.88 -16.01
C LYS A 216 17.24 26.95 -14.51
N GLU A 217 18.33 26.77 -13.78
CA GLU A 217 18.32 26.80 -12.31
C GLU A 217 17.94 28.21 -11.79
N GLU A 218 18.44 29.24 -12.47
CA GLU A 218 18.21 30.66 -12.17
C GLU A 218 16.71 31.05 -12.29
N ASP A 219 15.96 30.37 -13.17
CA ASP A 219 14.53 30.60 -13.35
C ASP A 219 13.73 30.33 -12.07
N PHE A 220 14.25 29.50 -11.15
CA PHE A 220 13.59 29.12 -9.91
C PHE A 220 14.12 29.87 -8.68
N GLU A 221 15.14 30.73 -8.80
CA GLU A 221 15.75 31.42 -7.66
C GLU A 221 14.79 32.38 -6.96
N HIS A 222 13.91 33.02 -7.73
CA HIS A 222 12.96 34.03 -7.25
C HIS A 222 11.74 33.45 -6.53
N LEU A 223 11.61 32.13 -6.44
CA LEU A 223 10.48 31.48 -5.77
C LEU A 223 10.56 31.67 -4.26
N VAL A 224 9.43 32.06 -3.67
CA VAL A 224 9.30 32.30 -2.24
C VAL A 224 8.86 31.01 -1.56
N LEU A 225 9.63 30.57 -0.58
CA LEU A 225 9.26 29.43 0.28
C LEU A 225 8.39 29.94 1.42
N GLY A 226 7.16 29.46 1.49
CA GLY A 226 6.31 29.63 2.66
C GLY A 226 6.82 28.79 3.84
N LYS A 227 6.31 29.08 5.03
CA LYS A 227 6.57 28.25 6.21
C LYS A 227 5.63 27.05 6.21
N GLU A 228 6.20 25.84 6.25
CA GLU A 228 5.44 24.60 6.44
C GLU A 228 4.52 24.76 7.67
N PHE A 229 3.25 24.40 7.52
CA PHE A 229 2.21 24.46 8.57
C PHE A 229 1.75 25.86 9.03
N GLN A 230 2.36 26.95 8.54
CA GLN A 230 1.85 28.31 8.76
C GLN A 230 1.15 28.84 7.49
N ASN A 231 1.46 28.27 6.32
CA ASN A 231 0.69 28.41 5.06
C ASN A 231 0.42 29.85 4.62
N GLU A 232 1.37 30.74 4.87
CA GLU A 232 1.38 32.14 4.45
C GLU A 232 2.63 32.40 3.59
N ASP A 233 2.51 33.27 2.59
CA ASP A 233 3.58 33.87 1.76
C ASP A 233 4.36 33.00 0.76
N GLY A 234 4.09 31.69 0.64
CA GLY A 234 4.75 30.84 -0.37
C GLY A 234 4.26 31.11 -1.81
N THR A 235 5.13 30.96 -2.82
CA THR A 235 4.72 31.04 -4.23
C THR A 235 3.63 30.02 -4.53
N SER A 236 2.53 30.45 -5.15
CA SER A 236 1.40 29.58 -5.44
C SER A 236 1.69 28.63 -6.60
N TYR A 237 1.09 27.43 -6.58
CA TYR A 237 1.22 26.51 -7.72
C TYR A 237 0.61 27.07 -9.01
N GLN A 238 -0.39 27.96 -8.91
CA GLN A 238 -0.91 28.66 -10.08
C GLN A 238 0.16 29.51 -10.75
N GLU A 239 0.93 30.30 -9.98
CA GLU A 239 2.05 31.08 -10.53
C GLU A 239 3.11 30.18 -11.18
N ILE A 240 3.36 29.00 -10.61
CA ILE A 240 4.28 28.01 -11.18
C ILE A 240 3.77 27.52 -12.55
N LEU A 241 2.48 27.19 -12.65
CA LEU A 241 1.86 26.76 -13.91
C LEU A 241 1.90 27.86 -14.98
N GLU A 242 1.64 29.11 -14.59
CA GLU A 242 1.66 30.26 -15.50
C GLU A 242 3.06 30.57 -16.02
N LYS A 243 4.10 30.47 -15.18
CA LYS A 243 5.49 30.80 -15.56
C LYS A 243 6.22 29.66 -16.25
N PHE A 244 6.10 28.44 -15.71
CA PHE A 244 6.92 27.29 -16.11
C PHE A 244 6.14 26.24 -16.90
N GLY A 245 4.81 26.37 -16.97
CA GLY A 245 3.93 25.39 -17.60
C GLY A 245 3.69 24.18 -16.71
N LEU A 246 3.06 23.15 -17.28
CA LEU A 246 2.76 21.91 -16.56
C LEU A 246 3.97 20.97 -16.55
N SER A 247 4.36 20.53 -15.35
CA SER A 247 5.35 19.48 -15.17
C SER A 247 4.87 18.13 -15.76
N LYS A 248 5.81 17.33 -16.30
CA LYS A 248 5.51 15.93 -16.65
C LYS A 248 5.18 15.08 -15.44
N TYR A 249 5.66 15.42 -14.26
CA TYR A 249 5.52 14.59 -13.07
C TYR A 249 4.73 15.36 -12.03
N ILE A 250 3.59 14.80 -11.65
CA ILE A 250 2.72 15.39 -10.63
C ILE A 250 2.34 14.27 -9.67
N GLU A 251 2.60 14.51 -8.40
CA GLU A 251 2.20 13.63 -7.31
C GLU A 251 1.41 14.46 -6.30
N ILE A 252 0.23 13.98 -5.94
CA ILE A 252 -0.64 14.59 -4.93
C ILE A 252 -0.89 13.52 -3.88
N ASP A 253 -0.67 13.83 -2.62
CA ASP A 253 -0.96 12.92 -1.51
C ASP A 253 -1.77 13.63 -0.41
N SER A 254 -2.49 12.84 0.38
CA SER A 254 -3.34 13.36 1.47
C SER A 254 -2.57 14.06 2.59
N GLY A 255 -1.25 13.90 2.66
CA GLY A 255 -0.30 14.56 3.57
C GLY A 255 -0.58 14.46 5.06
N GLY A 256 -1.46 13.56 5.50
CA GLY A 256 -1.68 13.33 6.93
C GLY A 256 -2.36 14.51 7.62
N GLU A 257 -1.93 14.75 8.87
CA GLU A 257 -2.36 15.90 9.68
C GLU A 257 -1.98 17.25 9.05
N SER A 258 -1.02 17.26 8.12
CA SER A 258 -0.51 18.48 7.47
C SER A 258 -1.39 19.00 6.31
N GLY A 259 -2.41 18.23 5.92
CA GLY A 259 -3.21 18.51 4.73
C GLY A 259 -2.56 17.98 3.46
N GLN A 260 -3.23 18.14 2.32
CA GLN A 260 -2.75 17.63 1.04
C GLN A 260 -1.40 18.22 0.65
N LYS A 261 -0.53 17.37 0.13
CA LYS A 261 0.78 17.73 -0.42
C LYS A 261 0.78 17.51 -1.93
N LEU A 262 1.47 18.39 -2.64
CA LEU A 262 1.70 18.31 -4.07
C LEU A 262 3.20 18.37 -4.33
N ASN A 263 3.71 17.48 -5.17
CA ASN A 263 5.08 17.47 -5.64
C ASN A 263 5.09 17.49 -7.16
N VAL A 264 5.91 18.37 -7.73
CA VAL A 264 6.14 18.44 -9.18
C VAL A 264 7.63 18.49 -9.49
N LEU A 265 7.99 17.96 -10.65
CA LEU A 265 9.38 17.85 -11.09
C LEU A 265 9.60 18.49 -12.46
N TYR A 266 10.40 19.55 -12.53
CA TYR A 266 10.80 20.18 -13.79
C TYR A 266 12.18 19.70 -14.22
N LYS A 267 12.32 19.33 -15.49
CA LYS A 267 13.63 18.99 -16.06
C LYS A 267 14.26 20.26 -16.62
N LEU A 268 15.51 20.52 -16.24
CA LEU A 268 16.29 21.66 -16.71
C LEU A 268 17.03 21.35 -18.01
N GLU A 269 17.47 22.40 -18.71
CA GLU A 269 18.25 22.29 -19.96
C GLU A 269 19.56 21.51 -19.76
N ASN A 270 20.18 21.64 -18.59
CA ASN A 270 21.42 20.95 -18.21
C ASN A 270 21.20 19.48 -17.79
N GLY A 271 19.95 18.98 -17.85
CA GLY A 271 19.59 17.62 -17.51
C GLY A 271 19.30 17.35 -16.03
N LYS A 272 19.59 18.31 -15.13
CA LYS A 272 19.16 18.27 -13.72
C LYS A 272 17.65 18.41 -13.60
N TYR A 273 17.15 18.21 -12.39
CA TYR A 273 15.75 18.39 -12.05
C TYR A 273 15.56 19.37 -10.89
N VAL A 274 14.47 20.14 -10.95
CA VAL A 274 13.97 20.95 -9.85
C VAL A 274 12.70 20.29 -9.33
N SER A 275 12.73 19.87 -8.06
CA SER A 275 11.57 19.33 -7.34
C SER A 275 10.98 20.44 -6.47
N LEU A 276 9.69 20.68 -6.64
CA LEU A 276 8.92 21.70 -5.92
C LEU A 276 7.84 21.02 -5.09
N TRP A 277 7.83 21.29 -3.79
CA TRP A 277 6.92 20.69 -2.82
C TRP A 277 5.98 21.75 -2.25
N PHE A 278 4.69 21.46 -2.34
CA PHE A 278 3.61 22.35 -1.96
C PHE A 278 2.76 21.70 -0.89
N THR A 279 2.19 22.53 -0.03
CA THR A 279 1.17 22.14 0.93
C THR A 279 -0.07 22.98 0.70
N VAL A 280 -1.25 22.41 0.96
CA VAL A 280 -2.51 23.12 0.78
C VAL A 280 -2.74 24.14 1.91
N SER A 281 -3.02 25.38 1.54
CA SER A 281 -3.36 26.45 2.48
C SER A 281 -4.79 26.30 3.01
N GLN A 282 -5.15 27.09 4.03
CA GLN A 282 -6.54 27.12 4.53
C GLN A 282 -7.53 27.57 3.46
N ALA A 283 -7.10 28.41 2.52
CA ALA A 283 -7.89 28.86 1.38
C ALA A 283 -7.99 27.81 0.25
N GLY A 284 -7.30 26.67 0.37
CA GLY A 284 -7.31 25.60 -0.64
C GLY A 284 -6.24 25.74 -1.73
N ASN A 285 -5.33 26.73 -1.63
CA ASN A 285 -4.28 26.94 -2.61
C ASN A 285 -3.03 26.13 -2.26
N TYR A 286 -2.39 25.50 -3.24
CA TYR A 286 -1.07 24.90 -3.05
C TYR A 286 0.00 25.98 -2.98
N LEU A 287 0.70 26.07 -1.85
CA LEU A 287 1.77 27.03 -1.61
C LEU A 287 3.09 26.29 -1.45
N LEU A 288 4.12 26.78 -2.14
CA LEU A 288 5.46 26.21 -2.11
C LEU A 288 6.05 26.34 -0.70
N TYR A 289 6.55 25.24 -0.14
CA TYR A 289 7.24 25.25 1.16
C TYR A 289 8.66 24.69 1.07
N GLU A 290 8.98 23.93 0.00
CA GLU A 290 10.28 23.29 -0.14
C GLU A 290 10.67 23.15 -1.63
N LYS A 291 11.96 23.33 -1.91
CA LYS A 291 12.55 23.28 -3.26
C LYS A 291 13.89 22.55 -3.21
N HIS A 292 14.08 21.60 -4.11
CA HIS A 292 15.33 20.85 -4.27
C HIS A 292 15.80 20.85 -5.70
N ILE A 293 17.12 20.83 -5.90
CA ILE A 293 17.75 20.70 -7.21
C ILE A 293 18.66 19.47 -7.17
N THR A 294 18.44 18.54 -8.10
CA THR A 294 19.13 17.24 -8.17
C THR A 294 19.66 16.96 -9.55
#